data_AF-A0A6M0F6S0-F1
#
_entry.id   AF-A0A6M0F6S0-F1
#
_cell.length_a   1.000
_cell.length_b   1.000
_cell.length_c   1.000
_cell.angle_alpha   90.00
_cell.angle_beta   90.00
_cell.angle_gamma   90.00
#
_symmetry.space_group_name_H-M   'P 1'
#
loop_
_entity.id
_entity.type
_entity.pdbx_description
1 polymer ?
#
loop_
_entity_poly.entity_id
_entity_poly.type
_entity_poly.pdbx_seq_one_letter_code
_entity_poly.pdbx_strand_id
1 'polypeptide(L)'
;MNFFEHQDDAHRNTVRLVLLFALAIAVMIGAIYLVAVSTLASTDTGIRGVWQPEIFLMVTVGVLGTVGMGSLTKTLQLRGGGKVVALSMGGRLINTQTSDVTEQRVLNVV
;
A
#
# COMPACT_ATOMS: atom_id res chain seq x y z
N MET A 1 -18.43 -24.04 4.67
CA MET A 1 -17.18 -23.33 4.36
C MET A 1 -17.23 -22.93 2.89
N ASN A 2 -17.82 -21.77 2.57
CA ASN A 2 -17.98 -21.33 1.18
C ASN A 2 -16.82 -20.38 0.82
N PHE A 3 -15.83 -20.88 0.09
CA PHE A 3 -14.70 -20.08 -0.43
C PHE A 3 -15.16 -18.83 -1.20
N PHE A 4 -16.35 -18.88 -1.81
CA PHE A 4 -16.97 -17.78 -2.53
C PHE A 4 -17.48 -16.65 -1.62
N GLU A 5 -17.99 -16.95 -0.42
CA GLU A 5 -18.38 -15.91 0.55
C GLU A 5 -17.16 -15.11 1.02
N HIS A 6 -16.03 -15.78 1.21
CA HIS A 6 -14.77 -15.11 1.56
C HIS A 6 -14.19 -14.23 0.43
N GLN A 7 -14.49 -14.53 -0.85
CA GLN A 7 -14.08 -13.67 -1.97
C GLN A 7 -14.90 -12.38 -2.02
N ASP A 8 -16.21 -12.47 -1.84
CA ASP A 8 -17.09 -11.29 -1.81
C ASP A 8 -16.75 -10.35 -0.64
N ASP A 9 -16.43 -10.91 0.53
CA ASP A 9 -15.97 -10.13 1.68
C ASP A 9 -14.61 -9.47 1.43
N ALA A 10 -13.68 -10.17 0.76
CA ALA A 10 -12.38 -9.62 0.40
C ALA A 10 -12.53 -8.40 -0.53
N HIS A 11 -13.37 -8.49 -1.55
CA HIS A 11 -13.60 -7.39 -2.50
C HIS A 11 -14.16 -6.14 -1.80
N ARG A 12 -15.15 -6.32 -0.91
CA ARG A 12 -15.75 -5.22 -0.14
C ARG A 12 -14.75 -4.55 0.79
N ASN A 13 -13.90 -5.34 1.44
CA ASN A 13 -12.87 -4.83 2.33
C ASN A 13 -11.73 -4.13 1.56
N THR A 14 -11.37 -4.61 0.36
CA THR A 14 -10.40 -3.91 -0.50
C THR A 14 -10.87 -2.50 -0.84
N VAL A 15 -12.14 -2.29 -1.18
CA VAL A 15 -12.68 -0.95 -1.47
C VAL A 15 -12.56 -0.04 -0.23
N ARG A 16 -12.92 -0.53 0.96
CA ARG A 16 -12.77 0.24 2.20
C ARG A 16 -11.31 0.60 2.47
N LEU A 17 -10.39 -0.33 2.28
CA LEU A 17 -8.96 -0.09 2.47
C LEU A 17 -8.43 0.97 1.49
N VAL A 18 -8.85 0.92 0.23
CA VAL A 18 -8.46 1.93 -0.78
C VAL A 18 -8.98 3.33 -0.39
N LEU A 19 -10.23 3.43 0.09
CA LEU A 19 -10.78 4.71 0.58
C LEU A 19 -10.02 5.24 1.79
N LEU A 20 -9.75 4.39 2.79
CA LEU A 20 -8.97 4.76 3.98
C LEU A 20 -7.54 5.17 3.61
N PHE A 21 -6.93 4.50 2.64
CA PHE A 21 -5.60 4.84 2.14
C PHE A 21 -5.58 6.20 1.43
N ALA A 22 -6.56 6.47 0.57
CA ALA A 22 -6.71 7.78 -0.07
C ALA A 22 -6.93 8.90 0.97
N LEU A 23 -7.76 8.64 1.97
CA LEU A 23 -7.98 9.56 3.10
C LEU A 23 -6.67 9.82 3.87
N ALA A 24 -5.89 8.77 4.15
CA ALA A 24 -4.61 8.90 4.82
C ALA A 24 -3.61 9.77 4.03
N ILE A 25 -3.55 9.63 2.70
CA ILE A 25 -2.73 10.49 1.83
C ILE A 25 -3.21 11.95 1.92
N ALA A 26 -4.53 12.20 1.85
CA ALA A 26 -5.07 13.56 1.94
C ALA A 26 -4.74 14.22 3.29
N VAL A 27 -4.89 13.49 4.40
CA VAL A 27 -4.51 13.95 5.74
C VAL A 27 -3.01 14.23 5.83
N MET A 28 -2.18 13.37 5.25
CA MET A 28 -0.73 13.54 5.23
C MET A 28 -0.30 14.78 4.46
N ILE A 29 -0.87 15.01 3.26
CA ILE A 29 -0.63 16.23 2.47
C ILE A 29 -1.04 17.47 3.29
N GLY A 30 -2.23 17.45 3.89
CA GLY A 30 -2.72 18.56 4.72
C GLY A 30 -1.82 18.85 5.91
N ALA A 31 -1.40 17.81 6.65
CA ALA A 31 -0.52 17.95 7.80
C ALA A 31 0.85 18.53 7.42
N ILE A 32 1.49 17.99 6.38
CA ILE A 32 2.80 18.46 5.90
C ILE A 32 2.68 19.90 5.38
N TYR A 33 1.61 20.22 4.65
CA TYR A 33 1.36 21.56 4.16
C TYR A 33 1.22 22.58 5.31
N LEU A 34 0.44 22.26 6.34
CA LEU A 34 0.28 23.13 7.51
C LEU A 34 1.62 23.35 8.24
N VAL A 35 2.45 22.31 8.38
CA VAL A 35 3.79 22.42 8.97
C VAL A 35 4.72 23.27 8.09
N ALA A 36 4.67 23.10 6.77
CA ALA A 36 5.50 23.88 5.84
C ALA A 36 5.13 25.37 5.88
N VAL A 37 3.83 25.69 5.85
CA VAL A 37 3.36 27.08 5.90
C VAL A 37 3.67 27.72 7.27
N SER A 38 3.48 26.99 8.38
CA SER A 38 3.74 27.55 9.72
C SER A 38 5.21 27.84 10.00
N THR A 39 6.11 26.98 9.52
CA THR A 39 7.56 27.16 9.66
C THR A 39 8.07 28.33 8.81
N LEU A 40 7.57 28.49 7.58
CA LEU A 40 7.89 29.63 6.73
C LEU A 40 7.33 30.95 7.28
N ALA A 41 6.09 30.95 7.77
CA ALA A 41 5.49 32.13 8.40
C ALA A 41 6.24 32.58 9.67
N SER A 42 6.92 31.66 10.35
CA SER A 42 7.75 31.98 11.53
C SER A 42 9.11 32.57 11.16
N THR A 43 9.56 32.36 9.91
CA THR A 43 10.90 32.76 9.44
C THR A 43 10.86 34.03 8.59
N ASP A 44 9.77 34.24 7.83
CA ASP A 44 9.60 35.39 6.94
C ASP A 44 8.82 36.50 7.65
N THR A 45 9.33 37.74 7.64
CA THR A 45 8.67 38.90 8.27
C THR A 45 7.53 39.49 7.42
N GLY A 46 7.35 38.98 6.20
CA GLY A 46 6.22 39.32 5.33
C GLY A 46 4.97 38.50 5.67
N ILE A 47 3.80 39.16 5.72
CA ILE A 47 2.51 38.47 5.86
C ILE A 47 2.25 37.68 4.56
N ARG A 48 2.55 36.38 4.57
CA ARG A 48 2.12 35.44 3.52
C ARG A 48 0.83 34.77 3.96
N GLY A 49 -0.17 34.74 3.07
CA GLY A 49 -1.44 34.06 3.34
C GLY A 49 -1.26 32.56 3.58
N VAL A 50 -2.26 31.95 4.23
CA VAL A 50 -2.30 30.49 4.49
C VAL A 50 -2.43 29.69 3.19
N TRP A 51 -2.90 30.31 2.11
CA TRP A 51 -3.02 29.69 0.80
C TRP A 51 -1.82 30.01 -0.09
N GLN A 52 -0.92 29.03 -0.26
CA GLN A 52 0.29 29.11 -1.05
C GLN A 52 0.32 27.91 -2.02
N PRO A 53 -0.24 28.06 -3.24
CA PRO A 53 -0.44 26.95 -4.17
C PRO A 53 0.87 26.28 -4.60
N GLU A 54 1.98 27.01 -4.64
CA GLU A 54 3.31 26.47 -4.95
C GLU A 54 3.76 25.44 -3.90
N ILE A 55 3.63 25.77 -2.61
CA ILE A 55 3.98 24.87 -1.50
C ILE A 55 3.04 23.66 -1.51
N PHE A 56 1.74 23.90 -1.72
CA PHE A 56 0.76 22.83 -1.78
C PHE A 56 1.08 21.82 -2.89
N LEU A 57 1.45 22.31 -4.08
CA LEU A 57 1.84 21.47 -5.20
C LEU A 57 3.13 20.70 -4.90
N MET A 58 4.15 21.36 -4.34
CA MET A 58 5.42 20.72 -3.99
C MET A 58 5.23 19.60 -2.95
N VAL A 59 4.43 19.86 -1.91
CA VAL A 59 4.09 18.85 -0.88
C VAL A 59 3.31 17.71 -1.49
N THR A 60 2.30 18.00 -2.31
CA THR A 60 1.48 16.97 -2.97
C THR A 60 2.32 16.06 -3.84
N VAL A 61 3.18 16.63 -4.70
CA VAL A 61 4.08 15.86 -5.57
C VAL A 61 5.09 15.06 -4.74
N GLY A 62 5.65 15.64 -3.68
CA GLY A 62 6.59 14.94 -2.81
C GLY A 62 5.96 13.74 -2.09
N VAL A 63 4.77 13.91 -1.52
CA VAL A 63 4.03 12.84 -0.84
C VAL A 63 3.63 11.75 -1.84
N LEU A 64 3.00 12.12 -2.95
CA LEU A 64 2.59 11.15 -3.98
C LEU A 64 3.77 10.42 -4.60
N GLY A 65 4.88 11.12 -4.85
CA GLY A 65 6.11 10.52 -5.36
C GLY A 65 6.70 9.49 -4.38
N THR A 66 6.79 9.84 -3.10
CA THR A 66 7.32 8.96 -2.05
C THR A 66 6.44 7.73 -1.86
N VAL A 67 5.14 7.93 -1.66
CA VAL A 67 4.17 6.85 -1.47
C VAL A 67 4.06 5.99 -2.73
N GLY A 68 4.02 6.62 -3.90
CA GLY A 68 3.95 5.95 -5.19
C GLY A 68 5.16 5.06 -5.45
N MET A 69 6.38 5.54 -5.16
CA MET A 69 7.60 4.74 -5.30
C MET A 69 7.59 3.53 -4.36
N GLY A 70 7.21 3.72 -3.09
CA GLY A 70 7.05 2.63 -2.13
C GLY A 70 5.99 1.60 -2.58
N SER A 71 4.86 2.09 -3.10
CA SER A 71 3.80 1.23 -3.62
C SER A 71 4.27 0.42 -4.83
N LEU A 72 4.89 1.07 -5.82
CA LEU A 72 5.40 0.43 -7.03
C LEU A 72 6.43 -0.66 -6.73
N THR A 73 7.38 -0.38 -5.84
CA THR A 73 8.38 -1.38 -5.44
C THR A 73 7.72 -2.60 -4.80
N LYS A 74 6.72 -2.39 -3.93
CA LYS A 74 5.96 -3.49 -3.33
C LYS A 74 5.15 -4.26 -4.37
N THR A 75 4.52 -3.57 -5.32
CA THR A 75 3.81 -4.21 -6.42
C THR A 75 4.77 -5.07 -7.23
N LEU A 76 5.92 -4.55 -7.65
CA LEU A 76 6.94 -5.28 -8.41
C LEU A 76 7.43 -6.52 -7.67
N GLN A 77 7.66 -6.43 -6.35
CA GLN A 77 8.03 -7.58 -5.52
C GLN A 77 6.97 -8.69 -5.55
N LEU A 78 5.68 -8.33 -5.58
CA LEU A 78 4.56 -9.28 -5.55
C LEU A 78 4.15 -9.78 -6.95
N ARG A 79 4.71 -9.25 -8.04
CA ARG A 79 4.37 -9.66 -9.42
C ARG A 79 4.72 -11.11 -9.74
N GLY A 80 5.63 -11.74 -8.99
CA GLY A 80 5.93 -13.17 -9.12
C GLY A 80 4.79 -14.11 -8.67
N GLY A 81 3.64 -13.57 -8.28
CA GLY A 81 2.42 -14.30 -7.99
C GLY A 81 2.43 -15.00 -6.64
N GLY A 82 1.51 -15.96 -6.47
CA GLY A 82 1.32 -16.69 -5.22
C GLY A 82 2.57 -17.40 -4.71
N LYS A 83 3.50 -17.80 -5.60
CA LYS A 83 4.78 -18.40 -5.23
C LYS A 83 5.63 -17.48 -4.37
N VAL A 84 5.77 -16.21 -4.75
CA VAL A 84 6.60 -15.25 -3.98
C VAL A 84 5.97 -14.98 -2.62
N VAL A 85 4.64 -14.86 -2.58
CA VAL A 85 3.90 -14.70 -1.33
C VAL A 85 4.09 -15.93 -0.43
N ALA A 86 3.90 -17.13 -0.96
CA ALA A 86 4.07 -18.38 -0.21
C ALA A 86 5.48 -18.50 0.37
N LEU A 87 6.53 -18.26 -0.43
CA LEU A 87 7.92 -18.26 0.04
C LEU A 87 8.16 -17.20 1.14
N SER A 88 7.59 -16.00 0.99
CA SER A 88 7.74 -14.93 2.00
C SER A 88 7.06 -15.24 3.34
N MET A 89 6.06 -16.13 3.34
CA MET A 89 5.34 -16.60 4.52
C MET A 89 5.96 -17.88 5.11
N GLY A 90 7.14 -18.32 4.63
CA GLY A 90 7.81 -19.54 5.10
C GLY A 90 7.38 -20.82 4.37
N GLY A 91 6.62 -20.70 3.29
CA GLY A 91 6.30 -21.82 2.41
C GLY A 91 7.57 -22.37 1.75
N ARG A 92 7.56 -23.68 1.48
CA ARG A 92 8.64 -24.38 0.78
C ARG A 92 8.11 -25.05 -0.49
N LEU A 93 9.00 -25.25 -1.46
CA LEU A 93 8.69 -26.08 -2.62
C LEU A 93 8.52 -27.53 -2.18
N ILE A 94 7.37 -28.13 -2.51
CA ILE A 94 7.10 -29.55 -2.31
C ILE A 94 7.66 -30.32 -3.51
N ASN A 95 8.38 -31.41 -3.22
CA ASN A 95 8.85 -32.31 -4.28
C ASN A 95 7.66 -33.09 -4.85
N THR A 96 7.50 -33.10 -6.17
CA THR A 96 6.44 -33.84 -6.88
C THR A 96 6.53 -35.36 -6.67
N GLN A 97 7.68 -35.89 -6.25
CA GLN A 97 7.89 -37.31 -5.92
C GLN A 97 7.84 -37.60 -4.41
N THR A 98 7.12 -36.79 -3.64
CA THR A 98 6.97 -37.01 -2.19
C THR A 98 6.13 -38.25 -1.88
N SER A 99 6.52 -39.02 -0.86
CA SER A 99 5.79 -40.17 -0.34
C SER A 99 4.81 -39.80 0.77
N ASP A 100 4.83 -38.54 1.24
CA ASP A 100 3.92 -38.05 2.27
C ASP A 100 2.53 -37.80 1.66
N VAL A 101 1.54 -38.51 2.21
CA VAL A 101 0.13 -38.41 1.81
C VAL A 101 -0.40 -36.98 1.96
N THR A 102 0.10 -36.22 2.92
CA THR A 102 -0.31 -34.84 3.16
C THR A 102 0.20 -33.92 2.05
N GLU A 103 1.47 -34.06 1.67
CA GLU A 103 2.06 -33.28 0.57
C GLU A 103 1.46 -33.66 -0.79
N GLN A 104 1.14 -34.94 -1.01
CA GLN A 104 0.42 -35.39 -2.21
C GLN A 104 -1.00 -34.81 -2.30
N ARG A 105 -1.72 -34.69 -1.19
CA ARG A 105 -3.04 -34.05 -1.19
C ARG A 105 -2.96 -32.59 -1.64
N VAL A 106 -1.95 -31.84 -1.19
CA VAL A 106 -1.75 -30.43 -1.60
C VAL A 106 -1.44 -30.32 -3.09
N LEU A 107 -0.64 -31.25 -3.65
CA LEU A 107 -0.33 -31.28 -5.09
C LEU A 107 -1.55 -31.58 -5.99
N ASN A 108 -2.58 -32.23 -5.46
CA ASN A 108 -3.75 -32.69 -6.21
C ASN A 108 -5.01 -31.82 -6.00
N VAL A 109 -4.88 -30.63 -5.40
CA VAL A 109 -5.98 -29.66 -5.33
C VAL A 109 -6.08 -28.95 -6.68
N VAL A 110 -7.21 -29.16 -7.37
CA VAL A 110 -7.57 -28.53 -8.65
C VAL A 110 -8.44 -27.30 -8.41
#